data_AF-A0A975SVC9-F1
#
_entry.id   AF-A0A975SVC9-F1
#
_cell.length_a   1.000
_cell.length_b   1.000
_cell.length_c   1.000
_cell.angle_alpha   90.00
_cell.angle_beta   90.00
_cell.angle_gamma   90.00
#
_symmetry.space_group_name_H-M   'P 1'
#
loop_
_entity.id
_entity.type
_entity.pdbx_description
1 polymer ?
#
loop_
_entity_poly.entity_id
_entity_poly.type
_entity_poly.pdbx_seq_one_letter_code
_entity_poly.pdbx_strand_id
1 'polypeptide(L)'
;MSELCRLWHVTVTVAGEEVEPLIVRNALRRLSDQRPFLHSLKYAGGRAEIQYWEEAESLLDASSLALRVWNEHRESAGLPRWEVVGLEVLERTVFLSRGMEYHVIVDLHDVTPLPF
;
A
#
# COMPACT_ATOMS: atom_id res chain seq x y z
N MET A 1 26.86 15.54 2.34
CA MET A 1 26.85 14.08 2.16
C MET A 1 25.40 13.68 2.17
N SER A 2 24.79 13.49 1.00
CA SER A 2 23.47 12.86 0.92
C SER A 2 23.67 11.40 1.29
N GLU A 3 23.26 11.00 2.49
CA GLU A 3 23.15 9.57 2.78
C GLU A 3 22.24 8.95 1.71
N LEU A 4 22.73 7.91 1.06
CA LEU A 4 22.00 7.19 0.03
C LEU A 4 20.83 6.47 0.70
N CYS A 5 19.69 7.16 0.84
CA CYS A 5 18.45 6.53 1.28
C CYS A 5 18.21 5.28 0.44
N ARG A 6 18.07 4.13 1.11
CA ARG A 6 17.80 2.86 0.44
C ARG A 6 16.33 2.83 0.06
N LEU A 7 16.04 2.19 -1.08
CA LEU A 7 14.69 2.04 -1.57
C LEU A 7 14.12 0.68 -1.13
N TRP A 8 12.99 0.72 -0.44
CA TRP A 8 12.31 -0.43 0.14
C TRP A 8 10.95 -0.63 -0.54
N HIS A 9 10.65 -1.84 -0.99
CA HIS A 9 9.30 -2.18 -1.41
C HIS A 9 8.46 -2.47 -0.17
N VAL A 10 7.37 -1.75 -0.01
CA VAL A 10 6.44 -1.89 1.10
C VAL A 10 5.13 -2.47 0.57
N THR A 11 4.61 -3.49 1.24
CA THR A 11 3.22 -3.96 1.09
C THR A 11 2.52 -3.88 2.42
N VAL A 12 1.53 -3.00 2.51
CA VAL A 12 0.64 -2.88 3.68
C VAL A 12 -0.66 -3.60 3.36
N THR A 13 -1.03 -4.54 4.22
CA THR A 13 -2.30 -5.25 4.15
C THR A 13 -3.21 -4.78 5.26
N VAL A 14 -4.43 -4.41 4.89
CA VAL A 14 -5.46 -3.94 5.82
C VAL A 14 -6.73 -4.76 5.65
N ALA A 15 -7.41 -5.04 6.76
CA ALA A 15 -8.67 -5.78 6.73
C ALA A 15 -9.58 -5.40 7.90
N GLY A 16 -10.87 -5.70 7.75
CA GLY A 16 -11.86 -5.53 8.80
C GLY A 16 -13.25 -5.85 8.29
N GLU A 17 -14.27 -5.17 8.82
CA GLU A 17 -15.67 -5.40 8.41
C GLU A 17 -15.86 -5.16 6.91
N GLU A 18 -16.64 -6.03 6.29
CA GLU A 18 -16.97 -5.90 4.87
C GLU A 18 -17.80 -4.64 4.62
N VAL A 19 -17.40 -3.88 3.62
CA VAL A 19 -18.10 -2.68 3.16
C VAL A 19 -18.27 -2.75 1.65
N GLU A 20 -19.21 -1.95 1.15
CA GLU A 20 -19.52 -1.93 -0.28
C GLU A 20 -18.25 -1.60 -1.10
N PRO A 21 -17.89 -2.42 -2.12
CA PRO A 21 -16.65 -2.26 -2.87
C PRO A 21 -16.45 -0.86 -3.49
N LEU A 22 -17.55 -0.18 -3.85
CA LEU A 22 -17.49 1.17 -4.41
C LEU A 22 -17.03 2.20 -3.36
N ILE A 23 -17.40 2.03 -2.09
CA ILE A 23 -16.93 2.88 -0.99
C ILE A 23 -15.42 2.70 -0.81
N VAL A 24 -14.96 1.45 -0.79
CA VAL A 24 -13.53 1.09 -0.70
C VAL A 24 -12.76 1.73 -1.86
N ARG A 25 -13.24 1.56 -3.09
CA ARG A 25 -12.62 2.13 -4.30
C ARG A 25 -12.48 3.65 -4.20
N ASN A 26 -13.55 4.35 -3.79
CA ASN A 26 -13.54 5.81 -3.69
C ASN A 26 -12.62 6.33 -2.59
N ALA A 27 -12.51 5.61 -1.47
CA ALA A 27 -11.57 5.93 -0.39
C ALA A 27 -10.12 5.71 -0.81
N LEU A 28 -9.83 4.57 -1.45
CA LEU A 28 -8.50 4.24 -1.94
C LEU A 28 -8.04 5.16 -3.07
N ARG A 29 -8.95 5.62 -3.95
CA ARG A 29 -8.64 6.69 -4.91
C ARG A 29 -8.20 7.98 -4.22
N ARG A 30 -8.92 8.42 -3.17
CA ARG A 30 -8.55 9.61 -2.39
C ARG A 30 -7.20 9.45 -1.71
N LEU A 31 -6.90 8.25 -1.20
CA LEU A 31 -5.58 7.94 -0.66
C LEU A 31 -4.49 8.07 -1.74
N SER A 32 -4.74 7.55 -2.95
CA SER A 32 -3.83 7.67 -4.09
C SER A 32 -3.62 9.13 -4.52
N ASP A 33 -4.67 9.96 -4.50
CA ASP A 33 -4.57 11.38 -4.81
C ASP A 33 -3.70 12.13 -3.78
N GLN A 34 -3.79 11.73 -2.50
CA GLN A 34 -2.96 12.27 -1.41
C GLN A 34 -1.50 11.76 -1.46
N ARG A 35 -1.27 10.62 -2.11
CA ARG A 35 0.00 9.88 -2.11
C ARG A 35 0.33 9.40 -3.54
N PRO A 36 0.81 10.29 -4.42
CA PRO A 36 1.05 9.96 -5.83
C PRO A 36 2.19 8.95 -6.07
N PHE A 37 2.87 8.47 -5.02
CA PHE A 37 3.93 7.46 -5.08
C PHE A 37 3.44 6.02 -4.91
N LEU A 38 2.13 5.80 -4.72
CA LEU A 38 1.58 4.44 -4.64
C LEU A 38 1.84 3.68 -5.94
N HIS A 39 2.41 2.49 -5.83
CA HIS A 39 2.80 1.66 -6.97
C HIS A 39 1.66 0.75 -7.44
N SER A 40 0.95 0.13 -6.49
CA SER A 40 -0.17 -0.75 -6.78
C SER A 40 -1.14 -0.75 -5.61
N LEU A 41 -2.41 -0.97 -5.91
CA LEU A 41 -3.46 -1.04 -4.92
C LEU A 41 -4.49 -2.08 -5.35
N LYS A 42 -4.74 -3.04 -4.47
CA LYS A 42 -5.70 -4.12 -4.67
C LYS A 42 -6.70 -4.09 -3.52
N TYR A 43 -7.95 -4.40 -3.79
CA TYR A 43 -8.97 -4.40 -2.75
C TYR A 43 -10.11 -5.36 -3.06
N ALA A 44 -10.84 -5.67 -2.01
CA ALA A 44 -12.10 -6.39 -2.00
C ALA A 44 -12.96 -5.87 -0.85
N GLY A 45 -14.17 -6.40 -0.70
CA GLY A 45 -15.16 -5.90 0.26
C GLY A 45 -14.64 -5.72 1.69
N GLY A 46 -13.74 -6.58 2.19
CA GLY A 46 -13.23 -6.53 3.57
C GLY A 46 -11.72 -6.40 3.72
N ARG A 47 -10.99 -6.15 2.62
CA ARG A 47 -9.51 -6.15 2.61
C ARG A 47 -8.95 -5.25 1.52
N ALA A 48 -7.80 -4.65 1.78
CA ALA A 48 -6.97 -4.04 0.75
C ALA A 48 -5.49 -4.32 0.96
N GLU A 49 -4.75 -4.29 -0.14
CA GLU A 49 -3.29 -4.35 -0.17
C GLU A 49 -2.78 -3.12 -0.93
N ILE A 50 -1.89 -2.38 -0.27
CA ILE A 50 -1.30 -1.15 -0.78
C ILE A 50 0.19 -1.40 -0.92
N GLN A 51 0.71 -1.17 -2.13
CA GLN A 51 2.12 -1.39 -2.46
C GLN A 51 2.76 -0.11 -2.96
N TYR A 52 3.97 0.17 -2.51
CA TYR A 52 4.72 1.36 -2.91
C TYR A 52 6.22 1.20 -2.59
N TRP A 53 7.01 2.15 -3.07
CA TRP A 53 8.43 2.27 -2.75
C TRP A 53 8.64 3.35 -1.70
N GLU A 54 9.36 3.01 -0.64
CA GLU A 54 9.68 3.90 0.48
C GLU A 54 11.19 4.16 0.52
N GLU A 55 11.57 5.41 0.77
CA GLU A 55 12.97 5.79 0.98
C GLU A 55 13.25 5.81 2.48
N ALA A 56 14.17 4.96 2.94
CA ALA A 56 14.55 4.90 4.35
C ALA A 56 15.97 4.37 4.55
N GLU A 57 16.58 4.72 5.68
CA GLU A 57 17.92 4.27 6.05
C GLU A 57 17.96 2.77 6.38
N SER A 58 16.91 2.27 7.03
CA SER A 58 16.81 0.88 7.45
C SER A 58 15.42 0.27 7.21
N LEU A 59 15.33 -1.06 7.29
CA LEU A 59 14.06 -1.79 7.23
C LEU A 59 13.11 -1.35 8.34
N LEU A 60 13.64 -1.07 9.53
CA LEU A 60 12.86 -0.64 10.69
C LEU A 60 12.25 0.74 10.45
N ASP A 61 13.01 1.66 9.84
CA ASP A 61 12.53 3.01 9.52
C ASP A 61 11.44 2.95 8.44
N ALA A 62 11.66 2.19 7.37
CA ALA A 62 10.64 1.95 6.33
C ALA A 62 9.37 1.34 6.92
N SER A 63 9.50 0.37 7.83
CA SER A 63 8.36 -0.26 8.52
C SER A 63 7.59 0.77 9.36
N SER A 64 8.30 1.62 10.10
CA SER A 64 7.71 2.63 10.96
C SER A 64 6.97 3.71 10.15
N LEU A 65 7.57 4.15 9.04
CA LEU A 65 6.94 5.07 8.09
C LEU A 65 5.66 4.48 7.50
N ALA A 66 5.69 3.21 7.07
CA ALA A 66 4.55 2.53 6.48
C ALA A 66 3.33 2.45 7.42
N LEU A 67 3.56 2.03 8.66
CA LEU A 67 2.49 1.94 9.66
C LEU A 67 1.91 3.33 10.00
N ARG A 68 2.77 4.36 10.00
CA ARG A 68 2.36 5.74 10.23
C ARG A 68 1.50 6.29 9.11
N VAL A 69 1.88 6.05 7.85
CA VAL A 69 1.13 6.50 6.67
C VAL A 69 -0.32 6.00 6.73
N TRP A 70 -0.52 4.72 7.05
CA TRP A 70 -1.87 4.16 7.19
C TRP A 70 -2.68 4.89 8.27
N ASN A 71 -2.13 5.01 9.49
CA ASN A 71 -2.83 5.61 10.61
C ASN A 71 -3.18 7.09 10.38
N GLU A 72 -2.29 7.85 9.76
CA GLU A 72 -2.48 9.29 9.52
C GLU A 72 -3.50 9.60 8.42
N HIS A 73 -3.64 8.70 7.43
CA HIS A 73 -4.43 8.99 6.22
C HIS A 73 -5.75 8.24 6.16
N ARG A 74 -5.99 7.27 7.06
CA ARG A 74 -7.25 6.51 7.08
C ARG A 74 -8.48 7.42 7.15
N GLU A 75 -8.45 8.44 8.01
CA GLU A 75 -9.60 9.29 8.26
C GLU A 75 -9.79 10.31 7.13
N SER A 76 -8.71 10.95 6.70
CA SER A 76 -8.73 11.95 5.61
C SER A 76 -9.12 11.33 4.27
N ALA A 77 -8.70 10.09 3.98
CA ALA A 77 -9.10 9.35 2.79
C ALA A 77 -10.47 8.67 2.93
N GLY A 78 -11.12 8.76 4.11
CA GLY A 78 -12.40 8.11 4.40
C GLY A 78 -12.36 6.59 4.21
N LEU A 79 -11.25 5.97 4.59
CA LEU A 79 -11.08 4.54 4.60
C LEU A 79 -11.94 3.91 5.70
N PRO A 80 -12.39 2.65 5.51
CA PRO A 80 -13.06 1.91 6.57
C PRO A 80 -12.19 1.81 7.82
N ARG A 81 -12.79 1.49 8.97
CA ARG A 81 -12.07 1.24 10.23
C ARG A 81 -11.35 -0.13 10.20
N TRP A 82 -10.58 -0.35 9.16
CA TRP A 82 -9.75 -1.53 8.97
C TRP A 82 -8.42 -1.36 9.69
N GLU A 83 -7.92 -2.49 10.18
CA GLU A 83 -6.66 -2.57 10.89
C GLU A 83 -5.57 -3.07 9.94
N VAL A 84 -4.31 -2.71 10.23
CA VAL A 84 -3.17 -3.34 9.55
C VAL A 84 -3.06 -4.78 10.04
N VAL A 85 -3.24 -5.73 9.13
CA VAL A 85 -3.17 -7.17 9.41
C VAL A 85 -1.95 -7.84 8.80
N GLY A 86 -1.16 -7.10 8.02
CA GLY A 86 0.08 -7.57 7.44
C GLY A 86 0.97 -6.43 6.96
N LEU A 87 2.27 -6.60 7.13
CA LEU A 87 3.30 -5.70 6.63
C LEU A 87 4.44 -6.54 6.05
N GLU A 88 4.78 -6.28 4.80
CA GLU A 88 6.00 -6.79 4.17
C GLU A 88 6.87 -5.60 3.75
N VAL A 89 8.14 -5.64 4.13
CA VAL A 89 9.14 -4.63 3.75
C VAL A 89 10.36 -5.37 3.21
N LEU A 90 10.69 -5.13 1.94
CA LEU A 90 11.79 -5.79 1.25
C LEU A 90 12.75 -4.76 0.70
N GLU A 91 14.05 -5.04 0.81
CA GLU A 91 15.04 -4.30 0.04
C GLU A 91 14.79 -4.54 -1.46
N ARG A 92 15.03 -3.52 -2.29
CA ARG A 92 14.84 -3.58 -3.74
C ARG A 92 15.42 -4.83 -4.39
N THR A 93 16.62 -5.26 -4.01
CA THR A 93 17.28 -6.45 -4.57
C THR A 93 16.54 -7.74 -4.24
N VAL A 94 16.00 -7.85 -3.02
CA VAL A 94 15.19 -8.98 -2.55
C VAL A 94 13.82 -8.99 -3.24
N PHE A 95 13.21 -7.83 -3.43
CA PHE A 95 11.96 -7.72 -4.19
C PHE A 95 12.13 -8.21 -5.62
N LEU A 96 13.16 -7.70 -6.32
CA LEU A 96 13.45 -8.06 -7.71
C LEU A 96 13.79 -9.54 -7.88
N SER A 97 14.48 -10.16 -6.92
CA SER A 97 14.85 -11.57 -7.00
C SER A 97 13.66 -12.52 -6.88
N ARG A 98 12.53 -12.08 -6.32
CA ARG A 98 11.29 -12.86 -6.26
C ARG A 98 10.57 -12.96 -7.61
N GLY A 99 11.08 -12.32 -8.66
CA GLY A 99 10.44 -12.33 -9.99
C GLY A 99 9.08 -11.64 -10.00
N MET A 100 8.80 -10.80 -8.99
CA MET A 100 7.58 -9.97 -8.99
C MET A 100 7.81 -8.87 -10.01
N GLU A 101 7.39 -9.12 -11.26
CA GLU A 101 7.39 -8.11 -12.31
C GLU A 101 6.60 -6.89 -11.85
N TYR A 102 7.12 -5.71 -12.20
CA TYR A 102 6.48 -4.42 -12.04
C TYR A 102 5.14 -4.38 -12.78
N HIS A 103 4.07 -4.92 -12.20
CA HIS A 103 2.71 -4.58 -12.62
C HIS A 103 2.39 -3.22 -12.04
N VAL A 104 2.88 -2.19 -12.72
CA VAL A 104 2.42 -0.82 -12.63
C VAL A 104 0.94 -0.85 -13.01
N ILE A 105 0.05 -1.12 -12.04
CA ILE A 105 -1.39 -0.94 -12.23
C ILE A 105 -1.64 0.55 -11.99
N VAL A 106 -1.27 1.36 -12.98
CA VAL A 106 -1.69 2.75 -13.12
C VAL A 106 -2.98 2.75 -13.92
N ASP A 107 -4.00 2.07 -13.40
CA ASP A 107 -5.37 2.44 -13.71
C ASP A 107 -6.32 1.91 -12.63
N LEU A 108 -6.95 2.81 -11.87
CA LEU A 108 -8.04 2.49 -10.95
C LEU A 108 -9.30 1.97 -11.70
N HIS A 109 -9.25 1.86 -13.02
CA HIS A 109 -10.26 1.20 -13.86
C HIS A 109 -10.03 -0.30 -14.04
N ASP A 110 -8.84 -0.85 -13.76
CA ASP A 110 -8.51 -2.25 -14.02
C ASP A 110 -8.05 -3.02 -12.76
N VAL A 111 -8.55 -2.61 -11.60
CA VAL A 111 -8.35 -3.35 -10.35
C VAL A 111 -9.29 -4.53 -10.34
N THR A 112 -8.78 -5.72 -10.66
CA THR A 112 -9.55 -6.96 -10.56
C THR A 112 -9.88 -7.23 -9.08
N PRO A 113 -11.16 -7.30 -8.69
CA PRO A 113 -11.51 -7.84 -7.37
C PRO A 113 -11.00 -9.29 -7.31
N LEU A 114 -10.22 -9.60 -6.26
CA LEU A 114 -9.71 -10.96 -6.07
C LEU A 114 -10.89 -11.92 -5.89
N PRO A 115 -10.88 -13.10 -6.54
CA PRO A 115 -11.85 -14.14 -6.25
C PRO A 115 -11.50 -14.77 -4.91
N PHE A 116 -12.47 -14.80 -4.00
CA PHE A 116 -12.50 -15.75 -2.88
C PHE A 116 -13.89 -16.35 -2.81
#